data_AF-A0A8J2Z7R7-F1
#
_entry.id   AF-A0A8J2Z7R7-F1
#
_cell.length_a   1.000
_cell.length_b   1.000
_cell.length_c   1.000
_cell.angle_alpha   90.00
_cell.angle_beta   90.00
_cell.angle_gamma   90.00
#
_symmetry.space_group_name_H-M   'P 1'
#
loop_
_entity.id
_entity.type
_entity.pdbx_description
1 polymer ?
#
loop_
_entity_poly.entity_id
_entity_poly.type
_entity_poly.pdbx_seq_one_letter_code
_entity_poly.pdbx_strand_id
1 'polypeptide(L)'
;MTTPEDVRARLEETRARRGYPLPHQGAMAAALPELQDAYAAMYRALTLGPRHLSPFEKEFVWLAILIGCEGHVGTHHVRLFRETGGTERRRRSRSGSPHWRPGREASPCSAATGRATSPGSPRRAPTSPARSGCLPAVTGRARPAVIGVHAARAERWGLAVEIEAAYARGVAEPKMAEAMSLAMWPAGVNRFLEACEVWLGVMRSDRVHPSPSFRAWANMPDRDGFHLPPRAGAAAPTP
;
A
#
# COMPACT_ATOMS: atom_id res chain seq x y z
N MET A 1 -10.31 -3.73 -30.30
CA MET A 1 -9.03 -3.05 -30.01
C MET A 1 -9.34 -1.63 -29.62
N THR A 2 -8.72 -1.10 -28.58
CA THR A 2 -8.96 0.28 -28.13
C THR A 2 -8.37 1.29 -29.11
N THR A 3 -9.16 2.27 -29.53
CA THR A 3 -8.72 3.33 -30.45
C THR A 3 -7.97 4.46 -29.69
N PRO A 4 -7.15 5.27 -30.37
CA PRO A 4 -6.57 6.48 -29.77
C PRO A 4 -7.61 7.41 -29.13
N GLU A 5 -8.78 7.52 -29.73
CA GLU A 5 -9.90 8.33 -29.26
C GLU A 5 -10.48 7.79 -27.95
N ASP A 6 -10.67 6.47 -27.86
CA ASP A 6 -11.12 5.80 -26.62
C ASP A 6 -10.14 6.04 -25.46
N VAL A 7 -8.83 5.97 -25.74
CA VAL A 7 -7.79 6.24 -24.73
C VAL A 7 -7.90 7.66 -24.21
N ARG A 8 -8.00 8.66 -25.10
CA ARG A 8 -8.14 10.07 -24.70
C ARG A 8 -9.41 10.28 -23.88
N ALA A 9 -10.54 9.71 -24.31
CA ALA A 9 -11.80 9.82 -23.60
C ALA A 9 -11.70 9.28 -22.15
N ARG A 10 -11.16 8.07 -21.98
CA ARG A 10 -10.97 7.44 -20.65
C ARG A 10 -10.01 8.23 -19.75
N LEU A 11 -8.96 8.82 -20.32
CA LEU A 11 -8.00 9.62 -19.55
C LEU A 11 -8.55 11.00 -19.17
N GLU A 12 -9.34 11.64 -20.03
CA GLU A 12 -10.04 12.88 -19.69
C GLU A 12 -11.14 12.63 -18.64
N GLU A 13 -11.88 11.53 -18.72
CA GLU A 13 -12.84 11.16 -17.67
C GLU A 13 -12.13 10.95 -16.32
N THR A 14 -10.98 10.27 -16.34
CA THR A 14 -10.14 10.10 -15.15
C THR A 14 -9.68 11.46 -14.62
N ARG A 15 -9.22 12.36 -15.50
CA ARG A 15 -8.82 13.72 -15.14
C ARG A 15 -9.98 14.49 -14.50
N ALA A 16 -11.17 14.46 -15.09
CA ALA A 16 -12.35 15.15 -14.56
C ALA A 16 -12.71 14.66 -13.15
N ARG A 17 -12.58 13.35 -12.89
CA ARG A 17 -12.92 12.75 -11.59
C ARG A 17 -11.88 12.99 -10.49
N ARG A 18 -10.57 12.96 -10.81
CA ARG A 18 -9.50 13.00 -9.78
C ARG A 18 -8.51 14.17 -9.91
N GLY A 19 -8.67 15.01 -10.93
CA GLY A 19 -7.79 16.14 -11.27
C GLY A 19 -6.70 15.84 -12.30
N TYR A 20 -6.20 14.60 -12.39
CA TYR A 20 -5.16 14.18 -13.34
C TYR A 20 -5.15 12.65 -13.53
N PRO A 21 -4.69 12.08 -14.64
CA PRO A 21 -4.41 10.64 -14.76
C PRO A 21 -3.03 10.29 -14.16
N LEU A 22 -2.86 9.06 -13.69
CA LEU A 22 -1.55 8.51 -13.25
C LEU A 22 -1.05 7.56 -14.34
N PRO A 23 0.26 7.25 -14.37
CA PRO A 23 0.83 6.42 -15.44
C PRO A 23 0.09 5.10 -15.66
N HIS A 24 -0.28 4.37 -14.60
CA HIS A 24 -1.01 3.11 -14.75
C HIS A 24 -2.42 3.25 -15.34
N GLN A 25 -3.08 4.41 -15.16
CA GLN A 25 -4.37 4.68 -15.79
C GLN A 25 -4.23 4.78 -17.31
N GLY A 26 -3.08 5.27 -17.79
CA GLY A 26 -2.74 5.30 -19.21
C GLY A 26 -2.58 3.92 -19.82
N ALA A 27 -1.79 3.06 -19.18
CA ALA A 27 -1.63 1.68 -19.63
C ALA A 27 -2.96 0.91 -19.64
N MET A 28 -3.79 1.10 -18.60
CA MET A 28 -5.12 0.47 -18.55
C MET A 28 -6.06 1.03 -19.61
N ALA A 29 -6.10 2.35 -19.82
CA ALA A 29 -6.90 2.93 -20.89
C ALA A 29 -6.47 2.40 -22.27
N ALA A 30 -5.16 2.26 -22.52
CA ALA A 30 -4.62 1.83 -23.81
C ALA A 30 -4.83 0.35 -24.14
N ALA A 31 -4.84 -0.53 -23.13
CA ALA A 31 -4.83 -1.98 -23.37
C ALA A 31 -5.67 -2.84 -22.41
N LEU A 32 -6.11 -2.30 -21.28
CA LEU A 32 -6.82 -3.05 -20.23
C LEU A 32 -8.06 -2.28 -19.73
N PRO A 33 -9.01 -1.91 -20.62
CA PRO A 33 -10.14 -1.04 -20.25
C PRO A 33 -11.03 -1.65 -19.18
N GLU A 34 -11.27 -2.96 -19.22
CA GLU A 34 -12.05 -3.67 -18.19
C GLU A 34 -11.34 -3.66 -16.83
N LEU A 35 -10.01 -3.74 -16.82
CA LEU A 35 -9.22 -3.60 -15.60
C LEU A 35 -9.29 -2.16 -15.06
N GLN A 36 -9.34 -1.15 -15.95
CA GLN A 36 -9.51 0.24 -15.54
C GLN A 36 -10.83 0.45 -14.78
N ASP A 37 -11.90 -0.16 -15.29
CA ASP A 37 -13.25 -0.04 -14.73
C ASP A 37 -13.32 -0.77 -13.37
N ALA A 38 -12.76 -1.99 -13.29
CA ALA A 38 -12.63 -2.73 -12.04
C ALA A 38 -11.74 -2.01 -11.02
N TYR A 39 -10.66 -1.38 -11.46
CA TYR A 39 -9.76 -0.59 -10.60
C TYR A 39 -10.52 0.58 -9.96
N ALA A 40 -11.37 1.28 -10.69
CA ALA A 40 -12.16 2.39 -10.15
C ALA A 40 -13.12 1.91 -9.04
N ALA A 41 -13.77 0.76 -9.25
CA ALA A 41 -14.63 0.14 -8.24
C ALA A 41 -13.82 -0.30 -7.00
N MET A 42 -12.67 -0.96 -7.21
CA MET A 42 -11.76 -1.36 -6.15
C MET A 42 -11.26 -0.14 -5.36
N TYR A 43 -10.82 0.93 -6.02
CA TYR A 43 -10.33 2.15 -5.37
C TYR A 43 -11.41 2.79 -4.49
N ARG A 44 -12.65 2.87 -4.99
CA ARG A 44 -13.77 3.40 -4.21
C ARG A 44 -14.02 2.55 -2.96
N ALA A 45 -14.14 1.24 -3.13
CA ALA A 45 -14.35 0.31 -2.04
C ALA A 45 -13.21 0.39 -1.02
N LEU A 46 -11.96 0.34 -1.50
CA LEU A 46 -10.77 0.22 -0.67
C LEU A 46 -10.38 1.55 0.03
N THR A 47 -10.45 2.66 -0.68
CA THR A 47 -9.81 3.91 -0.25
C THR A 47 -10.82 4.97 0.17
N LEU A 48 -11.95 5.10 -0.51
CA LEU A 48 -12.89 6.21 -0.30
C LEU A 48 -14.02 5.89 0.69
N GLY A 49 -14.57 4.68 0.65
CA GLY A 49 -15.70 4.32 1.51
C GLY A 49 -15.33 4.19 2.99
N PRO A 50 -16.20 4.63 3.92
CA PRO A 50 -16.11 4.26 5.33
C PRO A 50 -16.36 2.75 5.48
N ARG A 51 -15.63 2.10 6.39
CA ARG A 51 -15.79 0.68 6.71
C ARG A 51 -15.63 0.44 8.20
N HIS A 52 -14.68 -0.41 8.61
CA HIS A 52 -14.53 -0.86 9.98
C HIS A 52 -13.49 -0.03 10.75
N LEU A 53 -12.48 0.47 10.06
CA LEU A 53 -11.56 1.47 10.58
C LEU A 53 -12.23 2.84 10.52
N SER A 54 -12.21 3.55 11.66
CA SER A 54 -12.52 5.00 11.66
C SER A 54 -11.57 5.75 10.71
N PRO A 55 -11.92 6.96 10.23
CA PRO A 55 -11.03 7.75 9.39
C PRO A 55 -9.63 7.91 9.99
N PHE A 56 -9.55 8.18 11.30
CA PHE A 56 -8.27 8.26 12.01
C PHE A 56 -7.50 6.93 12.02
N GLU A 57 -8.16 5.81 12.33
CA GLU A 57 -7.52 4.49 12.33
C GLU A 57 -7.02 4.12 10.94
N LYS A 58 -7.79 4.42 9.89
CA LYS A 58 -7.42 4.17 8.50
C LYS A 58 -6.16 4.94 8.10
N GLU A 59 -6.11 6.24 8.40
CA GLU A 59 -4.91 7.05 8.13
C GLU A 59 -3.72 6.64 9.01
N PHE A 60 -3.99 6.14 10.22
CA PHE A 60 -2.95 5.55 11.07
C PHE A 60 -2.36 4.28 10.42
N VAL A 61 -3.18 3.35 9.93
CA VAL A 61 -2.72 2.16 9.21
C VAL A 61 -1.95 2.56 7.94
N TRP A 62 -2.46 3.51 7.17
CA TRP A 62 -1.79 4.00 5.95
C TRP A 62 -0.38 4.53 6.22
N LEU A 63 -0.22 5.40 7.22
CA LEU A 63 1.10 5.91 7.58
C LEU A 63 2.05 4.82 8.08
N ALA A 64 1.53 3.83 8.80
CA ALA A 64 2.31 2.66 9.19
C ALA A 64 2.84 1.90 7.97
N ILE A 65 2.00 1.66 6.97
CA ILE A 65 2.37 1.00 5.71
C ILE A 65 3.41 1.83 4.95
N LEU A 66 3.20 3.14 4.79
CA LEU A 66 4.16 4.00 4.09
C LEU A 66 5.54 3.98 4.74
N ILE A 67 5.59 4.08 6.08
CA ILE A 67 6.85 4.02 6.82
C ILE A 67 7.45 2.61 6.75
N GLY A 68 6.62 1.58 6.93
CA GLY A 68 7.03 0.17 6.99
C GLY A 68 7.53 -0.40 5.67
N CYS A 69 7.02 0.11 4.56
CA CYS A 69 7.38 -0.31 3.20
C CYS A 69 8.31 0.69 2.50
N GLU A 70 8.75 1.75 3.20
CA GLU A 70 9.56 2.83 2.61
C GLU A 70 8.92 3.43 1.34
N GLY A 71 7.58 3.53 1.34
CA GLY A 71 6.80 3.97 0.20
C GLY A 71 6.92 5.47 -0.02
N HIS A 72 7.33 5.88 -1.22
CA HIS A 72 7.39 7.28 -1.63
C HIS A 72 6.08 7.77 -2.29
N VAL A 73 5.25 6.84 -2.76
CA VAL A 73 3.90 7.12 -3.29
C VAL A 73 2.90 7.24 -2.13
N GLY A 74 2.04 8.27 -2.15
CA GLY A 74 0.98 8.43 -1.15
C GLY A 74 1.28 9.39 0.01
N THR A 75 2.24 10.30 -0.13
CA THR A 75 2.65 11.28 0.90
C THR A 75 1.51 12.17 1.41
N HIS A 76 0.42 12.34 0.64
CA HIS A 76 -0.79 13.04 1.06
C HIS A 76 -1.46 12.43 2.31
N HIS A 77 -1.20 11.15 2.64
CA HIS A 77 -1.66 10.52 3.88
C HIS A 77 -1.09 11.19 5.14
N VAL A 78 0.04 11.91 5.03
CA VAL A 78 0.57 12.74 6.13
C VAL A 78 -0.38 13.90 6.43
N ARG A 79 -0.92 14.54 5.40
CA ARG A 79 -1.92 15.60 5.52
C ARG A 79 -3.24 15.05 6.09
N LEU A 80 -3.77 13.97 5.51
CA LEU A 80 -5.01 13.33 5.98
C LEU A 80 -4.92 12.87 7.44
N PHE A 81 -3.77 12.36 7.87
CA PHE A 81 -3.55 12.00 9.27
C PHE A 81 -3.65 13.21 10.21
N ARG A 82 -3.13 14.38 9.80
CA ARG A 82 -3.26 15.62 10.59
C ARG A 82 -4.73 16.08 10.64
N GLU A 83 -5.42 16.06 9.50
CA GLU A 83 -6.83 16.46 9.39
C GLU A 83 -7.76 15.55 10.22
N THR A 84 -7.37 14.29 10.47
CA THR A 84 -8.12 13.35 11.31
C THR A 84 -7.72 13.37 12.80
N GLY A 85 -6.95 14.38 13.25
CA GLY A 85 -6.56 14.57 14.65
C GLY A 85 -5.24 13.90 15.05
N GLY A 86 -4.44 13.47 14.08
CA GLY A 86 -3.09 12.96 14.29
C GLY A 86 -2.11 14.04 14.70
N THR A 87 -1.33 13.77 15.75
CA THR A 87 -0.30 14.71 16.24
C THR A 87 1.10 14.32 15.77
N GLU A 88 1.97 15.31 15.65
CA GLU A 88 3.39 15.13 15.28
C GLU A 88 4.13 14.23 16.28
N ARG A 89 3.77 14.28 17.57
CA ARG A 89 4.30 13.36 18.60
C ARG A 89 4.00 11.90 18.26
N ARG A 90 2.76 11.59 17.86
CA ARG A 90 2.35 10.22 17.48
C ARG A 90 3.03 9.77 16.18
N ARG A 91 3.29 10.68 15.25
CA ARG A 91 4.07 10.41 14.03
C ARG A 91 5.52 10.04 14.36
N ARG A 92 6.18 10.80 15.23
CA ARG A 92 7.58 10.54 15.64
C ARG A 92 7.74 9.23 16.42
N SER A 93 6.81 8.91 17.32
CA SER A 93 6.80 7.61 18.01
C SER A 93 6.70 6.42 17.04
N ARG A 94 6.11 6.61 15.86
CA ARG A 94 6.08 5.60 14.79
C ARG A 94 7.43 5.47 14.10
N SER A 95 8.04 6.56 13.62
CA SER A 95 9.33 6.50 12.92
C SER A 95 10.48 5.93 13.78
N GLY A 96 10.40 6.08 15.11
CA GLY A 96 11.38 5.52 16.05
C GLY A 96 11.16 4.04 16.40
N SER A 97 10.00 3.47 16.09
CA SER A 97 9.65 2.11 16.54
C SER A 97 10.29 1.05 15.63
N PRO A 98 11.01 0.06 16.19
CA PRO A 98 11.68 -1.00 15.42
C PRO A 98 10.69 -1.89 14.66
N HIS A 99 9.42 -1.88 15.05
CA HIS A 99 8.31 -2.63 14.44
C HIS A 99 8.00 -2.21 13.00
N TRP A 100 8.42 -0.99 12.59
CA TRP A 100 8.20 -0.46 11.25
C TRP A 100 9.46 -0.45 10.41
N ARG A 101 10.59 -0.91 10.96
CA ARG A 101 11.85 -0.95 10.23
C ARG A 101 11.94 -2.26 9.48
N PRO A 102 12.58 -2.29 8.31
CA PRO A 102 12.87 -3.54 7.64
C PRO A 102 13.56 -4.56 8.54
N GLY A 103 12.87 -5.66 8.83
CA GLY A 103 13.50 -6.89 9.29
C GLY A 103 14.23 -7.49 8.10
N ARG A 104 15.52 -7.82 8.26
CA ARG A 104 16.18 -8.72 7.29
C ARG A 104 15.52 -10.07 7.48
N GLU A 105 14.87 -10.58 6.43
CA GLU A 105 14.29 -11.92 6.46
C GLU A 105 15.37 -12.95 6.77
N ALA A 106 15.15 -13.79 7.78
CA ALA A 106 15.74 -15.11 7.79
C ALA A 106 14.96 -15.94 6.76
N SER A 107 15.60 -16.32 5.66
CA SER A 107 14.96 -17.09 4.59
C SER A 107 14.33 -18.39 5.14
N PRO A 108 13.07 -18.73 4.81
CA PRO A 108 12.43 -19.98 5.24
C PRO A 108 12.98 -21.24 4.56
N CYS A 109 13.87 -21.08 3.57
CA CYS A 109 14.27 -22.15 2.66
C CYS A 109 15.31 -23.12 3.25
N SER A 110 16.03 -22.76 4.32
CA SER A 110 17.03 -23.67 4.94
C SER A 110 16.44 -24.68 5.94
N ALA A 111 15.14 -24.59 6.27
CA ALA A 111 14.49 -25.50 7.20
C ALA A 111 13.82 -26.72 6.53
N ALA A 112 13.64 -26.71 5.20
CA ALA A 112 12.89 -27.75 4.48
C ALA A 112 13.78 -28.83 3.82
N THR A 113 15.09 -28.60 3.66
CA THR A 113 16.05 -29.55 3.08
C THR A 113 17.12 -29.91 4.10
N GLY A 114 16.77 -30.79 5.02
CA GLY A 114 17.71 -31.31 6.02
C GLY A 114 17.15 -32.49 6.81
N ARG A 115 16.53 -33.45 6.13
CA ARG A 115 16.25 -34.76 6.73
C ARG A 115 17.42 -35.72 6.47
N ALA A 116 17.82 -36.36 7.55
CA ALA A 116 18.57 -37.61 7.65
C ALA A 116 20.07 -37.54 7.33
N THR A 117 20.88 -37.38 8.39
CA THR A 117 21.94 -38.34 8.75
C THR A 117 22.69 -37.86 9.99
N SER A 118 22.30 -38.37 11.17
CA SER A 118 23.17 -38.73 12.31
C SER A 118 22.33 -38.84 13.60
N PRO A 119 22.18 -40.03 14.19
CA PRO A 119 21.54 -40.19 15.49
C PRO A 119 22.52 -39.77 16.59
N GLY A 120 22.13 -38.84 17.47
CA GLY A 120 22.86 -38.60 18.72
C GLY A 120 23.21 -37.14 19.08
N SER A 121 22.86 -36.14 18.27
CA SER A 121 23.09 -34.73 18.64
C SER A 121 21.86 -34.14 19.34
N PRO A 122 21.96 -33.53 20.54
CA PRO A 122 20.82 -32.87 21.16
C PRO A 122 20.33 -31.77 20.21
N ARG A 123 19.01 -31.76 19.97
CA ARG A 123 18.30 -30.82 19.10
C ARG A 123 18.60 -29.40 19.57
N ARG A 124 19.64 -28.76 19.02
CA ARG A 124 19.91 -27.34 19.23
C ARG A 124 18.70 -26.62 18.66
N ALA A 125 17.88 -26.06 19.54
CA ALA A 125 16.87 -25.08 19.16
C ALA A 125 17.58 -24.02 18.28
N PRO A 126 16.96 -23.56 17.18
CA PRO A 126 17.56 -22.49 16.39
C PRO A 126 17.67 -21.24 17.27
N THR A 127 18.86 -21.03 17.82
CA THR A 127 19.25 -19.81 18.49
C THR A 127 19.47 -18.75 17.41
N SER A 128 18.44 -17.95 17.16
CA SER A 128 18.59 -16.55 16.82
C SER A 128 17.45 -15.76 17.45
N PRO A 129 17.65 -15.13 18.62
CA PRO A 129 16.72 -14.17 19.19
C PRO A 129 16.90 -12.83 18.46
N ALA A 130 16.66 -12.80 17.15
CA ALA A 130 16.71 -11.57 16.38
C ALA A 130 15.33 -10.89 16.41
N ARG A 131 15.09 -10.14 17.50
CA ARG A 131 14.02 -9.15 17.68
C ARG A 131 12.59 -9.69 17.87
N SER A 132 12.41 -10.64 18.79
CA SER A 132 11.28 -10.56 19.73
C SER A 132 11.64 -9.58 20.85
N GLY A 133 11.87 -8.30 20.50
CA GLY A 133 11.97 -7.25 21.48
C GLY A 133 10.58 -6.95 22.01
N CYS A 134 10.36 -7.15 23.31
CA CYS A 134 9.13 -6.84 24.02
C CYS A 134 8.39 -5.64 23.42
N LEU A 135 7.21 -5.91 22.85
CA LEU A 135 6.20 -4.92 22.47
C LEU A 135 5.93 -4.00 23.68
N PRO A 136 6.32 -2.71 23.68
CA PRO A 136 5.69 -1.77 24.59
C PRO A 136 4.23 -1.71 24.13
N ALA A 137 3.30 -2.07 25.03
CA ALA A 137 1.86 -2.19 24.80
C ALA A 137 1.36 -1.33 23.62
N VAL A 138 1.39 -1.93 22.43
CA VAL A 138 0.73 -1.40 21.25
C VAL A 138 -0.74 -1.47 21.62
N THR A 139 -1.27 -0.33 22.10
CA THR A 139 -2.69 -0.18 22.46
C THR A 139 -3.56 -0.79 21.36
N GLY A 140 -4.77 -1.30 21.68
CA GLY A 140 -5.61 -2.05 20.73
C GLY A 140 -5.82 -1.40 19.35
N ARG A 141 -5.61 -0.09 19.24
CA ARG A 141 -5.67 0.70 17.99
C ARG A 141 -4.48 0.52 17.05
N ALA A 142 -3.32 0.08 17.54
CA ALA A 142 -2.10 0.03 16.74
C ALA A 142 -1.78 -1.37 16.18
N ARG A 143 -2.52 -2.40 16.58
CA ARG A 143 -2.39 -3.77 16.05
C ARG A 143 -2.83 -3.92 14.58
N PRO A 144 -3.99 -3.39 14.15
CA PRO A 144 -4.35 -3.41 12.73
C PRO A 144 -3.27 -2.77 11.85
N ALA A 145 -2.59 -1.74 12.35
CA ALA A 145 -1.51 -1.09 11.61
C ALA A 145 -0.28 -1.98 11.43
N VAL A 146 0.13 -2.74 12.45
CA VAL A 146 1.25 -3.69 12.33
C VAL A 146 0.87 -4.86 11.43
N ILE A 147 -0.37 -5.37 11.55
CA ILE A 147 -0.92 -6.39 10.64
C ILE A 147 -0.85 -5.91 9.18
N GLY A 148 -1.28 -4.68 8.90
CA GLY A 148 -1.22 -4.10 7.56
C GLY A 148 0.21 -4.01 7.02
N VAL A 149 1.19 -3.72 7.87
CA VAL A 149 2.62 -3.66 7.50
C VAL A 149 3.19 -5.04 7.20
N HIS A 150 2.97 -6.03 8.06
CA HIS A 150 3.42 -7.40 7.80
C HIS A 150 2.77 -7.97 6.53
N ALA A 151 1.48 -7.67 6.31
CA ALA A 151 0.78 -8.05 5.08
C ALA A 151 1.42 -7.40 3.85
N ALA A 152 1.68 -6.09 3.89
CA ALA A 152 2.32 -5.35 2.79
C ALA A 152 3.75 -5.82 2.48
N ARG A 153 4.46 -6.33 3.49
CA ARG A 153 5.83 -6.87 3.37
C ARG A 153 5.89 -8.37 3.10
N ALA A 154 4.74 -9.05 3.06
CA ALA A 154 4.64 -10.51 2.96
C ALA A 154 5.35 -11.29 4.11
N GLU A 155 5.48 -10.68 5.29
CA GLU A 155 6.16 -11.26 6.46
C GLU A 155 5.26 -12.25 7.22
N ARG A 156 5.23 -13.50 6.75
CA ARG A 156 4.31 -14.55 7.22
C ARG A 156 4.35 -14.79 8.73
N TRP A 157 5.55 -14.90 9.30
CA TRP A 157 5.70 -15.18 10.73
C TRP A 157 5.24 -13.99 11.59
N GLY A 158 5.68 -12.77 11.25
CA GLY A 158 5.28 -11.56 11.96
C GLY A 158 3.76 -11.32 11.88
N LEU A 159 3.18 -11.58 10.70
CA LEU A 159 1.73 -11.52 10.51
C LEU A 159 0.98 -12.49 11.44
N ALA A 160 1.43 -13.75 11.52
CA ALA A 160 0.80 -14.76 12.38
C ALA A 160 0.84 -14.34 13.87
N VAL A 161 2.01 -13.91 14.35
CA VAL A 161 2.20 -13.43 15.74
C VAL A 161 1.27 -12.25 16.04
N GLU A 162 1.14 -11.29 15.13
CA GLU A 162 0.29 -10.13 15.36
C GLU A 162 -1.21 -10.43 15.28
N ILE A 163 -1.61 -11.41 14.44
CA ILE A 163 -2.98 -11.91 14.40
C ILE A 163 -3.33 -12.59 15.74
N GLU A 164 -2.53 -13.55 16.22
CA GLU A 164 -2.75 -14.23 17.50
C GLU A 164 -2.89 -13.23 18.66
N ALA A 165 -2.00 -12.25 18.71
CA ALA A 165 -2.01 -11.24 19.75
C ALA A 165 -3.12 -10.18 19.57
N ALA A 166 -3.72 -10.06 18.39
CA ALA A 166 -4.93 -9.28 18.14
C ALA A 166 -6.19 -10.02 18.63
N TYR A 167 -6.29 -11.33 18.41
CA TYR A 167 -7.34 -12.18 18.99
C TYR A 167 -7.31 -12.14 20.52
N ALA A 168 -6.13 -12.30 21.13
CA ALA A 168 -5.96 -12.24 22.59
C ALA A 168 -6.40 -10.89 23.22
N ARG A 169 -6.61 -9.84 22.42
CA ARG A 169 -7.07 -8.51 22.86
C ARG A 169 -8.46 -8.14 22.34
N GLY A 170 -9.17 -9.08 21.70
CA GLY A 170 -10.51 -8.84 21.17
C GLY A 170 -10.55 -7.79 20.04
N VAL A 171 -9.50 -7.69 19.22
CA VAL A 171 -9.54 -6.83 18.02
C VAL A 171 -10.53 -7.44 17.03
N ALA A 172 -11.50 -6.64 16.57
CA ALA A 172 -12.51 -7.11 15.63
C ALA A 172 -11.89 -7.53 14.28
N GLU A 173 -12.22 -8.74 13.82
CA GLU A 173 -11.77 -9.29 12.54
C GLU A 173 -12.00 -8.37 11.34
N PRO A 174 -13.14 -7.65 11.23
CA PRO A 174 -13.34 -6.74 10.10
C PRO A 174 -12.32 -5.60 10.03
N LYS A 175 -11.78 -5.15 11.17
CA LYS A 175 -10.67 -4.16 11.20
C LYS A 175 -9.35 -4.77 10.73
N MET A 176 -9.10 -6.03 11.07
CA MET A 176 -7.90 -6.75 10.62
C MET A 176 -7.96 -6.99 9.10
N ALA A 177 -9.10 -7.43 8.59
CA ALA A 177 -9.34 -7.62 7.15
C ALA A 177 -9.18 -6.31 6.37
N GLU A 178 -9.76 -5.21 6.87
CA GLU A 178 -9.59 -3.90 6.23
C GLU A 178 -8.11 -3.47 6.22
N ALA A 179 -7.39 -3.63 7.33
CA ALA A 179 -5.98 -3.27 7.39
C ALA A 179 -5.10 -4.11 6.44
N MET A 180 -5.32 -5.42 6.35
CA MET A 180 -4.61 -6.28 5.40
C MET A 180 -4.93 -5.92 3.95
N SER A 181 -6.17 -5.54 3.64
CA SER A 181 -6.55 -5.17 2.27
C SER A 181 -5.78 -3.96 1.73
N LEU A 182 -5.28 -3.08 2.60
CA LEU A 182 -4.45 -1.94 2.19
C LEU A 182 -3.08 -2.37 1.65
N ALA A 183 -2.62 -3.60 1.91
CA ALA A 183 -1.39 -4.16 1.34
C ALA A 183 -1.40 -4.21 -0.20
N MET A 184 -2.59 -4.25 -0.82
CA MET A 184 -2.74 -4.23 -2.29
C MET A 184 -2.08 -3.00 -2.94
N TRP A 185 -1.94 -1.90 -2.19
CA TRP A 185 -1.29 -0.67 -2.68
C TRP A 185 0.22 -0.81 -2.81
N PRO A 186 1.01 -0.94 -1.72
CA PRO A 186 2.46 -1.07 -1.83
C PRO A 186 2.89 -2.37 -2.54
N ALA A 187 2.12 -3.46 -2.42
CA ALA A 187 2.51 -4.73 -3.01
C ALA A 187 2.08 -4.90 -4.48
N GLY A 188 1.13 -4.10 -4.96
CA GLY A 188 0.54 -4.24 -6.29
C GLY A 188 0.43 -2.92 -7.04
N VAL A 189 -0.50 -2.06 -6.63
CA VAL A 189 -0.83 -0.85 -7.40
C VAL A 189 0.34 0.11 -7.55
N ASN A 190 1.12 0.35 -6.49
CA ASN A 190 2.27 1.25 -6.56
C ASN A 190 3.35 0.69 -7.48
N ARG A 191 3.59 -0.62 -7.44
CA ARG A 191 4.54 -1.28 -8.36
C ARG A 191 4.08 -1.18 -9.82
N PHE A 192 2.77 -1.32 -10.07
CA PHE A 192 2.22 -1.15 -11.41
C PHE A 192 2.32 0.30 -11.88
N LEU A 193 2.03 1.27 -11.01
CA LEU A 193 2.23 2.70 -11.26
C LEU A 193 3.67 3.00 -11.66
N GLU A 194 4.64 2.57 -10.85
CA GLU A 194 6.08 2.78 -11.11
C GLU A 194 6.53 2.14 -12.42
N ALA A 195 6.09 0.91 -12.71
CA ALA A 195 6.38 0.24 -13.98
C ALA A 195 5.82 1.02 -15.18
N CYS A 196 4.59 1.53 -15.07
CA CYS A 196 3.99 2.36 -16.11
C CYS A 196 4.65 3.73 -16.25
N GLU A 197 5.20 4.29 -15.17
CA GLU A 197 5.98 5.53 -15.22
C GLU A 197 7.28 5.33 -16.01
N VAL A 198 8.01 4.25 -15.74
CA VAL A 198 9.20 3.87 -16.53
C VAL A 198 8.82 3.68 -18.00
N TRP A 199 7.73 2.95 -18.27
CA TRP A 199 7.29 2.69 -19.64
C TRP A 199 6.91 3.99 -20.38
N LEU A 200 6.16 4.88 -19.72
CA LEU A 200 5.81 6.19 -20.27
C LEU A 200 7.07 7.00 -20.61
N GLY A 201 8.07 6.99 -19.73
CA GLY A 201 9.36 7.64 -19.97
C GLY A 201 10.09 7.04 -21.17
N VAL A 202 10.09 5.71 -21.34
CA VAL A 202 10.69 5.04 -22.51
C VAL A 202 9.99 5.49 -23.81
N MET A 203 8.66 5.52 -23.83
CA MET A 203 7.88 5.95 -25.01
C MET A 203 8.14 7.40 -25.39
N ARG A 204 8.24 8.30 -24.40
CA ARG A 204 8.49 9.73 -24.64
C ARG A 204 9.95 10.06 -24.96
N SER A 205 10.88 9.15 -24.66
CA SER A 205 12.29 9.29 -25.03
C SER A 205 12.60 8.88 -26.47
N ASP A 206 11.59 8.57 -27.28
CA ASP A 206 11.70 8.07 -28.65
C ASP A 206 12.57 6.81 -28.85
N ARG A 207 12.94 6.12 -27.75
CA ARG A 207 13.66 4.83 -27.78
C ARG A 207 12.83 3.66 -28.31
N VAL A 208 11.51 3.84 -28.38
CA VAL A 208 10.55 2.85 -28.89
C VAL A 208 9.48 3.54 -29.71
N HIS A 209 8.85 2.81 -30.63
CA HIS A 209 7.73 3.31 -31.43
C HIS A 209 6.41 2.74 -30.94
N PRO A 210 5.66 3.45 -30.08
CA PRO A 210 4.39 2.94 -29.57
C PRO A 210 3.34 2.84 -30.68
N SER A 211 2.45 1.86 -30.54
CA SER A 211 1.25 1.75 -31.35
C SER A 211 0.32 2.97 -31.15
N PRO A 212 -0.66 3.21 -32.04
CA PRO A 212 -1.49 4.41 -31.98
C PRO A 212 -2.16 4.68 -30.62
N SER A 213 -2.69 3.64 -29.94
CA SER A 213 -3.33 3.79 -28.63
C SER A 213 -2.33 4.18 -27.53
N PHE A 214 -1.15 3.57 -27.52
CA PHE A 214 -0.09 3.89 -26.57
C PHE A 214 0.55 5.26 -26.85
N ARG A 215 0.60 5.67 -28.12
CA ARG A 215 1.03 7.02 -28.51
C ARG A 215 0.04 8.08 -28.01
N ALA A 216 -1.26 7.80 -28.08
CA ALA A 216 -2.28 8.68 -27.52
C ALA A 216 -2.10 8.88 -26.01
N TRP A 217 -1.77 7.82 -25.27
CA TRP A 217 -1.38 7.94 -23.86
C TRP A 217 -0.07 8.73 -23.69
N ALA A 218 0.99 8.41 -24.44
CA ALA A 218 2.30 9.08 -24.31
C ALA A 218 2.23 10.60 -24.54
N ASN A 219 1.34 11.05 -25.42
CA ASN A 219 1.13 12.46 -25.75
C ASN A 219 0.30 13.23 -24.71
N MET A 220 -0.19 12.57 -23.65
CA MET A 220 -0.93 13.27 -22.62
C MET A 220 -0.02 14.25 -21.86
N PRO A 221 -0.50 15.46 -21.52
CA PRO A 221 0.28 16.44 -20.79
C PRO A 221 0.78 15.89 -19.45
N ASP A 222 2.02 16.21 -19.10
CA ASP A 222 2.53 16.03 -17.75
C ASP A 222 1.78 16.90 -16.75
N ARG A 223 1.75 16.46 -15.49
CA ARG A 223 1.51 17.38 -14.37
C ARG A 223 2.26 17.00 -13.10
N ASP A 224 2.73 18.07 -12.48
CA ASP A 224 3.21 18.17 -11.11
C ASP A 224 2.11 17.76 -10.10
N GLY A 225 2.48 16.85 -9.20
CA GLY A 225 1.99 16.86 -7.82
C GLY A 225 0.59 16.28 -7.54
N PHE A 226 0.55 15.39 -6.55
CA PHE A 226 -0.66 14.74 -6.06
C PHE A 226 -1.65 15.71 -5.36
N HIS A 227 -2.62 16.26 -6.09
CA HIS A 227 -3.80 16.90 -5.49
C HIS A 227 -5.01 15.95 -5.51
N LEU A 228 -5.34 15.34 -4.37
CA LEU A 228 -6.59 14.61 -4.24
C LEU A 228 -7.74 15.57 -3.88
N PRO A 229 -8.95 15.36 -4.42
CA PRO A 229 -10.13 16.06 -3.94
C PRO A 229 -10.41 15.70 -2.46
N PRO A 230 -11.03 16.61 -1.68
CA PRO A 230 -11.38 16.34 -0.29
C PRO A 230 -12.31 15.13 -0.20
N ARG A 231 -12.11 14.28 0.84
CA ARG A 231 -13.05 13.17 1.11
C ARG A 231 -14.39 13.75 1.57
N ALA A 232 -15.48 13.23 1.01
CA ALA A 232 -16.82 13.52 1.49
C ALA A 232 -16.90 13.20 3.01
N GLY A 233 -17.22 14.23 3.81
CA GLY A 233 -17.33 14.11 5.27
C GLY A 233 -16.28 14.87 6.09
N ALA A 234 -15.27 15.50 5.47
CA ALA A 234 -14.45 16.50 6.16
C ALA A 234 -15.22 17.83 6.17
N ALA A 235 -15.84 18.17 7.29
CA ALA A 235 -16.41 19.51 7.47
C ALA A 235 -15.30 20.55 7.27
N ALA A 236 -15.56 21.55 6.43
CA ALA A 236 -14.67 22.69 6.26
C ALA A 236 -14.48 23.38 7.63
N PRO A 237 -13.26 23.78 8.01
CA PRO A 237 -13.10 24.64 9.18
C PRO A 237 -13.86 25.94 8.91
N THR A 238 -14.84 26.22 9.77
CA THR A 238 -15.53 27.50 9.83
C THR A 238 -14.50 28.60 10.13
N PRO A 239 -14.60 29.78 9.48
CA PRO A 239 -13.60 30.85 9.56
C PRO A 239 -13.30 31.32 10.99
#